data_AF-A0A6I6MJN8-F1
#
_entry.id   AF-A0A6I6MJN8-F1
#
_cell.length_a   1.000
_cell.length_b   1.000
_cell.length_c   1.000
_cell.angle_alpha   90.00
_cell.angle_beta   90.00
_cell.angle_gamma   90.00
#
_symmetry.space_group_name_H-M   'P 1'
#
loop_
_entity.id
_entity.type
_entity.pdbx_description
1 polymer ?
#
loop_
_entity_poly.entity_id
_entity_poly.type
_entity_poly.pdbx_seq_one_letter_code
_entity_poly.pdbx_strand_id
1 'polypeptide(L)'
;MRTASEVAAYASLMFIEFAQPRMRVSERTLRVIGKRTYLRDAHLAEVDEALRELGLTMVRTDRGFVVLKVQGLESAKAYTFKSFKNSRAWPQIDQNHPESVWALALGMLETDPSEEDEQS
;
A
#
# COMPACT_ATOMS: atom_id res chain seq x y z
N MET A 1 25.89 -8.75 8.92
CA MET A 1 24.61 -8.20 8.43
C MET A 1 23.78 -9.37 7.93
N ARG A 2 22.46 -9.34 8.10
CA ARG A 2 21.57 -10.38 7.54
C ARG A 2 21.36 -10.17 6.03
N THR A 3 21.11 -11.26 5.31
CA THR A 3 20.74 -11.24 3.89
C THR A 3 19.31 -10.74 3.71
N ALA A 4 18.90 -10.43 2.48
CA ALA A 4 17.54 -10.00 2.19
C ALA A 4 16.50 -11.09 2.54
N SER A 5 16.78 -12.34 2.17
CA SER A 5 15.92 -13.48 2.48
C SER A 5 15.76 -13.72 3.99
N GLU A 6 16.83 -13.57 4.77
CA GLU A 6 16.75 -13.66 6.23
C GLU A 6 15.86 -12.55 6.82
N VAL A 7 15.99 -11.32 6.32
CA VAL A 7 15.16 -10.18 6.75
C VAL A 7 13.70 -10.39 6.38
N ALA A 8 13.43 -10.87 5.16
CA ALA A 8 12.10 -11.22 4.69
C ALA A 8 11.46 -12.30 5.57
N ALA A 9 12.21 -13.34 5.96
CA ALA A 9 11.75 -14.39 6.86
C ALA A 9 11.38 -13.84 8.26
N TYR A 10 12.18 -12.92 8.82
CA TYR A 10 11.80 -12.28 10.10
C TYR A 10 10.54 -11.41 9.94
N ALA A 11 10.44 -10.64 8.87
CA ALA A 11 9.29 -9.80 8.61
C ALA A 11 8.01 -10.61 8.37
N SER A 12 8.10 -11.77 7.70
CA SER A 12 6.97 -12.67 7.47
C SER A 12 6.51 -13.35 8.77
N LEU A 13 7.44 -13.80 9.61
CA LEU A 13 7.11 -14.34 10.93
C LEU A 13 6.41 -13.30 11.80
N MET A 14 6.90 -12.05 11.81
CA MET A 14 6.19 -10.95 12.48
C MET A 14 4.79 -10.76 11.92
N PHE A 15 4.63 -10.74 10.59
CA PHE A 15 3.33 -10.56 9.95
C PHE A 15 2.33 -11.67 10.35
N ILE A 16 2.78 -12.92 10.37
CA ILE A 16 1.96 -14.08 10.76
C ILE A 16 1.56 -13.98 12.23
N GLU A 17 2.51 -13.66 13.11
CA GLU A 17 2.28 -13.56 14.56
C GLU A 17 1.22 -12.51 14.93
N PHE A 18 1.25 -11.34 14.25
CA PHE A 18 0.30 -10.26 14.56
C PHE A 18 -1.08 -10.43 13.89
N ALA A 19 -1.24 -11.41 12.99
CA ALA A 19 -2.50 -11.80 12.34
C ALA A 19 -3.32 -10.64 11.71
N GLN A 20 -2.66 -9.57 11.28
CA GLN A 20 -3.31 -8.41 10.66
C GLN A 20 -3.35 -8.52 9.13
N PRO A 21 -4.34 -7.91 8.45
CA PRO A 21 -4.37 -7.85 6.98
C PRO A 21 -3.22 -7.03 6.40
N ARG A 22 -2.69 -6.08 7.18
CA ARG A 22 -1.52 -5.25 6.88
C ARG A 22 -0.79 -4.93 8.18
N MET A 23 0.54 -4.90 8.13
CA MET A 23 1.39 -4.59 9.28
C MET A 23 2.30 -3.41 8.94
N ARG A 24 2.27 -2.36 9.77
CA ARG A 24 3.25 -1.27 9.66
C ARG A 24 4.55 -1.69 10.33
N VAL A 25 5.66 -1.49 9.64
CA VAL A 25 7.01 -1.77 10.11
C VAL A 25 7.84 -0.48 10.07
N SER A 26 8.44 -0.11 11.19
CA SER A 26 9.32 1.06 11.23
C SER A 26 10.65 0.75 10.55
N GLU A 27 11.31 1.77 9.99
CA GLU A 27 12.68 1.63 9.47
C GLU A 27 13.64 1.11 10.55
N ARG A 28 13.46 1.56 11.79
CA ARG A 28 14.23 1.07 12.95
C ARG A 28 14.08 -0.44 13.12
N THR A 29 12.87 -0.97 13.01
CA THR A 29 12.62 -2.41 13.11
C THR A 29 13.36 -3.17 12.01
N LEU A 30 13.25 -2.71 10.75
CA LEU A 30 13.97 -3.33 9.62
C LEU A 30 15.50 -3.29 9.81
N ARG A 31 16.04 -2.21 10.37
CA ARG A 31 17.47 -2.11 10.73
C ARG A 31 17.88 -3.13 11.78
N VAL A 32 17.06 -3.28 12.83
CA VAL A 32 17.29 -4.24 13.92
C VAL A 32 17.27 -5.67 13.39
N ILE A 33 16.23 -6.06 12.63
CA ILE A 33 16.19 -7.41 12.03
C ILE A 33 17.23 -7.58 10.92
N GLY A 34 17.65 -6.53 10.22
CA GLY A 34 18.74 -6.58 9.25
C GLY A 34 20.13 -6.67 9.88
N LYS A 35 20.27 -6.37 11.18
CA LYS A 35 21.57 -6.10 11.83
C LYS A 35 22.37 -5.07 11.02
N ARG A 36 21.71 -3.97 10.61
CA ARG A 36 22.27 -2.91 9.74
C ARG A 36 22.11 -1.54 10.40
N THR A 37 23.11 -0.68 10.20
CA THR A 37 23.05 0.73 10.62
C THR A 37 22.20 1.56 9.65
N TYR A 38 22.20 1.21 8.36
CA TYR A 38 21.46 1.91 7.30
C TYR A 38 20.79 0.91 6.37
N LEU A 39 19.59 1.25 5.87
CA LEU A 39 18.88 0.49 4.86
C LEU A 39 19.03 1.22 3.52
N ARG A 40 19.78 0.60 2.60
CA ARG A 40 19.91 1.11 1.23
C ARG A 40 18.69 0.65 0.43
N ASP A 41 18.23 1.48 -0.50
CA ASP A 41 17.07 1.18 -1.33
C ASP A 41 17.25 -0.12 -2.13
N ALA A 42 18.45 -0.39 -2.64
CA ALA A 42 18.77 -1.66 -3.31
C ALA A 42 18.52 -2.89 -2.41
N HIS A 43 18.91 -2.82 -1.14
CA HIS A 43 18.67 -3.91 -0.20
C HIS A 43 17.19 -4.05 0.16
N LEU A 44 16.45 -2.93 0.25
CA LEU A 44 15.01 -2.95 0.48
C LEU A 44 14.25 -3.57 -0.69
N ALA A 45 14.69 -3.33 -1.92
CA ALA A 45 14.14 -3.96 -3.11
C ALA A 45 14.37 -5.48 -3.09
N GLU A 46 15.58 -5.94 -2.73
CA GLU A 46 15.86 -7.37 -2.55
C GLU A 46 15.00 -8.01 -1.44
N VAL A 47 14.71 -7.27 -0.37
CA VAL A 47 13.83 -7.74 0.71
C VAL A 47 12.37 -7.85 0.24
N ASP A 48 11.87 -6.88 -0.54
CA ASP A 48 10.52 -6.99 -1.13
C ASP A 48 10.42 -8.19 -2.06
N GLU A 49 11.43 -8.43 -2.91
CA GLU A 49 11.46 -9.59 -3.81
C GLU A 49 11.41 -10.91 -3.02
N ALA A 50 12.24 -11.03 -1.97
CA ALA A 50 12.21 -12.21 -1.11
C ALA A 50 10.90 -12.37 -0.32
N LEU A 51 10.21 -11.27 0.01
CA LEU A 51 8.88 -11.33 0.62
C LEU A 51 7.82 -11.84 -0.37
N ARG A 52 7.94 -11.52 -1.67
CA ARG A 52 7.00 -11.97 -2.71
C ARG A 52 7.02 -13.48 -2.88
N GLU A 53 8.18 -14.11 -2.75
CA GLU A 53 8.30 -15.57 -2.72
C GLU A 53 7.47 -16.20 -1.57
N LEU A 54 7.22 -15.44 -0.50
CA LEU A 54 6.40 -15.84 0.66
C LEU A 54 4.95 -15.34 0.58
N GLY A 55 4.53 -14.78 -0.56
CA GLY A 55 3.18 -14.24 -0.76
C GLY A 55 2.93 -12.91 -0.04
N LEU A 56 3.98 -12.21 0.38
CA LEU A 56 3.93 -10.89 1.02
C LEU A 56 4.61 -9.83 0.14
N THR A 57 4.30 -8.56 0.36
CA THR A 57 5.03 -7.45 -0.25
C THR A 57 5.17 -6.32 0.76
N MET A 58 6.19 -5.49 0.58
CA MET A 58 6.51 -4.36 1.42
C MET A 58 6.48 -3.06 0.60
N VAL A 59 5.67 -2.11 1.06
CA VAL A 59 5.56 -0.78 0.45
C VAL A 59 6.13 0.26 1.39
N ARG A 60 6.95 1.19 0.87
CA ARG A 60 7.49 2.31 1.64
C ARG A 60 6.43 3.38 1.84
N THR A 61 6.38 3.95 3.04
CA THR A 61 5.51 5.08 3.40
C THR A 61 6.33 6.20 4.05
N ASP A 62 5.68 7.34 4.29
CA ASP A 62 6.24 8.47 5.05
C ASP A 62 6.68 8.08 6.47
N ARG A 63 5.99 7.10 7.07
CA ARG A 63 6.19 6.64 8.45
C ARG A 63 6.92 5.30 8.56
N GLY A 64 7.54 4.81 7.49
CA GLY A 64 8.29 3.57 7.43
C GLY A 64 7.84 2.68 6.28
N PHE A 65 7.31 1.50 6.61
CA PHE A 65 6.93 0.48 5.65
C PHE A 65 5.61 -0.16 6.05
N VAL A 66 4.88 -0.70 5.06
CA VAL A 66 3.70 -1.53 5.27
C VAL A 66 3.96 -2.86 4.58
N VAL A 67 3.80 -3.96 5.33
CA VAL A 67 3.84 -5.33 4.83
C VAL A 67 2.41 -5.84 4.71
N LEU A 68 2.06 -6.44 3.57
CA LEU A 68 0.73 -6.98 3.31
C LEU A 68 0.79 -8.21 2.40
N LYS A 69 -0.30 -8.97 2.32
CA LYS A 69 -0.41 -10.13 1.41
C LYS A 69 -0.52 -9.69 -0.04
N VAL A 70 0.25 -10.32 -0.93
CA VAL A 70 0.20 -10.12 -2.39
C VAL A 70 -1.17 -10.51 -2.94
N GLN A 71 -1.77 -11.58 -2.41
CA GLN A 71 -3.10 -12.03 -2.83
C GLN A 71 -4.18 -10.94 -2.68
N GLY A 72 -4.05 -10.06 -1.68
CA GLY A 72 -4.93 -8.91 -1.51
C GLY A 72 -4.82 -7.87 -2.64
N LEU A 73 -3.68 -7.82 -3.32
CA LEU A 73 -3.44 -6.97 -4.50
C LEU A 73 -3.88 -7.66 -5.79
N GLU A 74 -3.59 -8.96 -5.95
CA GLU A 74 -3.98 -9.72 -7.14
C GLU A 74 -5.50 -9.91 -7.25
N SER A 75 -6.18 -10.06 -6.11
CA SER A 75 -7.64 -10.11 -6.07
C SER A 75 -8.31 -8.73 -6.17
N ALA A 76 -7.53 -7.65 -6.15
CA ALA A 76 -8.10 -6.31 -6.27
C ALA A 76 -8.74 -6.15 -7.65
N LYS A 77 -9.99 -5.71 -7.67
CA LYS A 77 -10.71 -5.46 -8.92
C LYS A 77 -9.96 -4.42 -9.74
N ALA A 78 -9.57 -4.80 -10.95
CA ALA A 78 -8.99 -3.86 -11.90
C ALA A 78 -10.06 -2.86 -12.35
N TYR A 79 -9.91 -1.60 -11.96
CA TYR A 79 -10.70 -0.50 -12.48
C TYR A 79 -9.99 0.08 -13.70
N THR A 80 -10.73 0.20 -14.80
CA THR A 80 -10.17 0.70 -16.06
C THR A 80 -10.59 2.14 -16.28
N PHE A 81 -9.83 2.88 -17.07
CA PHE A 81 -10.27 4.21 -17.48
C PHE A 81 -11.61 4.18 -18.22
N LYS A 82 -11.90 3.11 -18.97
CA LYS A 82 -13.21 2.90 -19.61
C LYS A 82 -14.34 2.80 -18.58
N SER A 83 -14.14 2.07 -17.48
CA SER A 83 -15.15 2.04 -16.41
C SER A 83 -15.27 3.39 -15.70
N PHE A 84 -14.16 4.12 -15.55
CA PHE A 84 -14.18 5.46 -14.97
C PHE A 84 -14.92 6.49 -15.85
N LYS A 85 -14.75 6.45 -17.18
CA LYS A 85 -15.48 7.34 -18.11
C LYS A 85 -17.00 7.22 -18.02
N ASN A 86 -17.48 6.04 -17.63
CA ASN A 86 -18.90 5.78 -17.45
C ASN A 86 -19.36 6.02 -16.00
N SER A 87 -18.47 6.47 -15.12
CA SER A 87 -18.79 6.77 -13.72
C SER A 87 -19.43 8.15 -13.56
N ARG A 88 -20.13 8.34 -12.43
CA ARG A 88 -20.78 9.61 -12.08
C ARG A 88 -19.81 10.79 -11.97
N ALA A 89 -18.53 10.53 -11.69
CA ALA A 89 -17.50 11.56 -11.55
C ALA A 89 -16.99 12.11 -12.90
N TRP A 90 -17.06 11.32 -13.98
CA TRP A 90 -16.48 11.70 -15.28
C TRP A 90 -17.09 12.97 -15.89
N PRO A 91 -18.42 13.17 -15.91
CA PRO A 91 -19.03 14.38 -16.48
C PRO A 91 -18.74 15.66 -15.70
N GLN A 92 -18.26 15.56 -14.46
CA GLN A 92 -17.98 16.71 -13.58
C GLN A 92 -16.56 17.26 -13.78
N ILE A 93 -15.75 16.56 -14.58
CA ILE A 93 -14.41 17.01 -14.96
C ILE A 93 -14.56 18.01 -16.11
N ASP A 94 -14.37 19.30 -15.81
CA ASP A 94 -14.30 20.34 -16.83
C ASP A 94 -13.01 20.15 -17.65
N GLN A 95 -13.15 19.87 -18.95
CA GLN A 95 -12.02 19.65 -19.86
C GLN A 95 -11.12 20.89 -20.01
N ASN A 96 -11.57 22.07 -19.59
CA ASN A 96 -10.84 23.34 -19.75
C ASN A 96 -10.12 23.81 -18.47
N HIS A 97 -10.32 23.15 -17.32
CA HIS A 97 -9.74 23.57 -16.04
C HIS A 97 -9.11 22.38 -15.30
N PRO A 98 -7.79 22.14 -15.42
CA PRO A 98 -7.12 21.00 -14.78
C PRO A 98 -7.15 21.05 -13.24
N GLU A 99 -7.29 22.24 -12.64
CA GLU A 99 -7.49 22.39 -11.18
C GLU A 99 -8.84 21.83 -10.70
N SER A 100 -9.81 21.65 -11.61
CA SER A 100 -11.12 21.07 -11.28
C SER A 100 -11.04 19.59 -10.90
N VAL A 101 -10.14 18.82 -11.51
CA VAL A 101 -10.05 17.36 -11.27
C VAL A 101 -9.48 17.06 -9.89
N TRP A 102 -8.42 17.78 -9.49
CA TRP A 102 -7.80 17.61 -8.19
C TRP A 102 -8.71 18.08 -7.06
N ALA A 103 -9.35 19.25 -7.21
CA ALA A 103 -10.33 19.75 -6.26
C ALA A 103 -11.56 18.82 -6.14
N LEU A 104 -12.04 18.28 -7.26
CA LEU A 104 -13.12 17.29 -7.27
C LEU A 104 -12.72 15.99 -6.56
N ALA A 105 -11.51 15.48 -6.82
CA ALA A 105 -11.01 14.30 -6.13
C ALA A 105 -10.89 14.50 -4.61
N LEU A 106 -10.40 15.66 -4.17
CA LEU A 106 -10.34 16.02 -2.75
C LEU A 106 -11.73 16.10 -2.12
N GLY A 107 -12.66 16.84 -2.76
CA GLY A 107 -14.03 16.96 -2.26
C GLY A 107 -14.75 15.60 -2.13
N MET A 108 -14.52 14.68 -3.08
CA MET A 108 -15.08 13.32 -3.05
C MET A 108 -14.41 12.40 -2.02
N LEU A 109 -13.15 12.66 -1.62
CA LEU A 109 -12.47 11.90 -0.56
C LEU A 109 -12.89 12.37 0.84
N GLU A 110 -13.25 13.64 0.98
CA GLU A 110 -13.73 14.23 2.24
C GLU A 110 -15.20 13.92 2.52
N THR A 111 -15.99 13.59 1.49
CA THR A 111 -17.35 13.04 1.66
C THR A 111 -17.26 11.53 1.87
N ASP A 112 -17.32 11.09 3.13
CA ASP A 112 -17.30 9.67 3.48
C ASP A 112 -18.60 9.00 2.98
N PRO A 113 -18.54 8.04 2.04
CA PRO A 113 -19.73 7.34 1.56
C PRO A 113 -20.39 6.45 2.62
N SER A 114 -19.79 6.28 3.81
CA SER A 114 -20.38 5.50 4.91
C SER A 114 -21.44 6.25 5.72
N GLU A 115 -21.64 7.56 5.52
CA GLU A 115 -22.68 8.34 6.23
C GLU A 115 -24.06 8.32 5.53
N GLU A 116 -24.17 7.83 4.29
CA GLU A 116 -25.43 7.83 3.54
C GLU A 116 -26.32 6.58 3.77
N ASP A 117 -25.78 5.50 4.35
CA ASP A 117 -26.50 4.22 4.55
C ASP A 117 -27.24 4.10 5.90
N GLU A 118 -27.14 5.08 6.80
CA GLU A 118 -27.84 5.06 8.12
C GLU A 118 -29.22 5.73 8.12
N GLN A 119 -29.75 6.17 6.97
CA GLN A 119 -31.06 6.82 6.87
C GLN A 119 -31.99 6.23 5.79
N SER A 120 -32.13 4.91 5.71
CA SER A 120 -33.19 4.26 4.91
C SER A 120 -33.87 3.12 5.63
#